data_AF-A0A378N9L7-F1
#
_entry.id   AF-A0A378N9L7-F1
#
_cell.length_a   1.000
_cell.length_b   1.000
_cell.length_c   1.000
_cell.angle_alpha   90.00
_cell.angle_beta   90.00
_cell.angle_gamma   90.00
#
_symmetry.space_group_name_H-M   'P 1'
#
loop_
_entity.id
_entity.type
_entity.pdbx_description
1 polymer ?
#
loop_
_entity_poly.entity_id
_entity_poly.type
_entity_poly.pdbx_seq_one_letter_code
_entity_poly.pdbx_strand_id
1 'polypeptide(L)' 'MQITILDGGISRELMRRNAPFHQPEWSAAALYEGPHFVASVHEDFIAHGQK' A
#
# COMPACT_ATOMS: atom_id res chain seq x y z
N MET A 1 14.10 18.43 -18.15
CA MET A 1 13.12 18.51 -17.06
C MET A 1 12.85 17.11 -16.58
N GLN A 2 12.98 16.82 -15.28
CA GLN A 2 12.78 15.48 -14.73
C GLN A 2 11.34 15.35 -14.22
N ILE A 3 10.66 14.26 -14.59
CA ILE A 3 9.32 13.91 -14.09
C ILE A 3 9.50 12.92 -12.94
N THR A 4 8.80 13.14 -11.84
CA THR A 4 8.71 12.21 -10.70
C THR A 4 7.34 11.55 -10.71
N ILE A 5 7.32 10.23 -10.57
CA ILE A 5 6.09 9.43 -10.46
C ILE A 5 5.92 9.06 -8.99
N LEU A 6 4.75 9.34 -8.41
CA LEU A 6 4.41 9.01 -7.02
C LEU A 6 3.56 7.73 -6.96
N ASP A 7 3.28 7.27 -5.74
CA ASP A 7 2.44 6.11 -5.44
C ASP A 7 0.98 6.29 -5.90
N GLY A 8 0.29 5.14 -5.95
CA GLY A 8 -1.17 5.08 -6.02
C GLY A 8 -1.85 4.90 -4.65
N GLY A 9 -3.14 4.60 -4.67
CA GLY A 9 -3.94 4.41 -3.45
C GLY A 9 -3.65 3.10 -2.72
N ILE A 10 -3.10 3.19 -1.50
CA ILE A 10 -2.75 2.03 -0.64
C ILE A 10 -3.97 1.21 -0.21
N SER A 11 -5.09 1.84 0.18
CA SER A 11 -6.25 1.13 0.74
C SER A 11 -6.87 0.13 -0.24
N ARG A 12 -6.93 0.48 -1.53
CA ARG A 12 -7.42 -0.40 -2.60
C ARG A 12 -6.49 -1.60 -2.81
N GLU A 13 -5.19 -1.35 -2.75
CA GLU A 13 -4.17 -2.37 -2.93
C GLU A 13 -4.11 -3.34 -1.73
N LEU A 14 -4.34 -2.86 -0.51
CA LEU A 14 -4.51 -3.68 0.69
C LEU A 14 -5.76 -4.56 0.58
N MET A 15 -6.89 -3.99 0.18
CA MET A 15 -8.13 -4.73 -0.05
C MET A 15 -7.94 -5.83 -1.11
N ARG A 16 -7.24 -5.54 -2.22
CA ARG A 16 -6.95 -6.50 -3.29
C ARG A 16 -6.09 -7.68 -2.81
N ARG A 17 -5.22 -7.47 -1.82
CA ARG A 17 -4.34 -8.49 -1.24
C ARG A 17 -4.97 -9.26 -0.07
N ASN A 18 -6.25 -8.99 0.26
CA ASN A 18 -6.90 -9.52 1.46
C ASN A 18 -6.11 -9.21 2.74
N ALA A 19 -5.46 -8.05 2.81
CA ALA A 19 -4.84 -7.57 4.04
C ALA A 19 -5.92 -7.33 5.12
N PRO A 20 -5.55 -7.32 6.41
CA PRO A 20 -6.46 -6.90 7.47
C PRO A 20 -7.09 -5.54 7.13
N PHE A 21 -8.40 -5.53 6.91
CA PHE A 21 -9.11 -4.37 6.39
C PHE A 21 -10.49 -4.23 7.03
N HIS A 22 -10.65 -3.21 7.86
CA HIS A 22 -11.93 -2.82 8.43
C HIS A 22 -12.04 -1.30 8.40
N GLN A 23 -13.25 -0.79 8.16
CA GLN A 23 -13.51 0.65 8.15
C GLN A 23 -14.01 1.10 9.52
N PRO A 24 -13.61 2.29 10.01
CA PRO A 24 -12.69 3.25 9.37
C PRO A 24 -11.18 2.96 9.57
N GLU A 25 -10.80 2.03 10.42
CA GLU A 25 -9.42 1.84 10.91
C GLU A 25 -8.52 0.97 10.01
N TRP A 26 -8.74 0.98 8.70
CA TRP A 26 -8.07 0.07 7.76
C TRP A 26 -6.55 0.18 7.80
N SER A 27 -6.03 1.39 8.03
CA SER A 27 -4.60 1.64 8.11
C SER A 27 -3.99 1.09 9.40
N ALA A 28 -4.69 1.24 10.52
CA ALA A 28 -4.25 0.69 11.81
C ALA A 28 -4.26 -0.84 11.79
N ALA A 29 -5.33 -1.44 11.24
CA ALA A 29 -5.44 -2.88 11.04
C ALA A 29 -4.26 -3.43 10.24
N ALA A 30 -4.01 -2.85 9.06
CA ALA A 30 -2.94 -3.29 8.18
C ALA A 30 -1.55 -3.11 8.83
N LEU A 31 -1.31 -2.00 9.54
CA LEU A 31 -0.02 -1.75 10.19
C LEU A 31 0.22 -2.65 11.40
N TYR A 32 -0.82 -2.91 12.21
CA TYR A 32 -0.70 -3.65 13.45
C TYR A 32 -0.71 -5.17 13.23
N GLU A 33 -1.63 -5.66 12.40
CA GLU A 33 -1.87 -7.09 12.22
C GLU A 33 -1.10 -7.66 11.03
N GLY A 34 -0.81 -6.85 10.00
CA GLY A 34 -0.24 -7.32 8.74
C GLY A 34 0.74 -6.35 8.08
N PRO A 35 1.77 -5.84 8.76
CA PRO A 35 2.66 -4.80 8.22
C PRO A 35 3.38 -5.22 6.92
N HIS A 36 3.58 -6.52 6.71
CA HIS A 36 4.16 -7.07 5.48
C HIS A 36 3.29 -6.81 4.24
N PHE A 37 1.97 -6.70 4.38
CA PHE A 37 1.10 -6.29 3.27
C PHE A 37 1.39 -4.84 2.86
N VAL A 38 1.57 -3.95 3.83
CA VAL A 38 1.92 -2.55 3.55
C VAL A 38 3.28 -2.45 2.84
N ALA A 39 4.28 -3.18 3.32
CA ALA A 39 5.58 -3.27 2.66
C ALA A 39 5.47 -3.78 1.21
N SER A 40 4.74 -4.87 0.98
CA SER A 40 4.57 -5.45 -0.37
C SER A 40 3.90 -4.49 -1.36
N VAL A 41 2.98 -3.63 -0.87
CA VAL A 41 2.32 -2.63 -1.74
C VAL A 41 3.31 -1.56 -2.16
N HIS A 42 4.16 -1.08 -1.24
CA HIS A 42 5.20 -0.11 -1.57
C HIS A 42 6.29 -0.71 -2.47
N GLU A 43 6.69 -1.96 -2.23
CA GLU A 43 7.61 -2.70 -3.11
C GLU A 43 7.06 -2.79 -4.53
N ASP A 44 5.77 -3.08 -4.68
CA ASP A 44 5.11 -3.13 -5.98
C ASP A 44 5.10 -1.75 -6.67
N PHE A 45 4.84 -0.65 -5.95
CA PHE A 45 4.90 0.66 -6.58
C PHE A 45 6.32 1.05 -7.02
N ILE A 46 7.33 0.75 -6.20
CA ILE A 46 8.75 0.97 -6.54
C ILE A 46 9.11 0.18 -7.81
N ALA A 47 8.69 -1.09 -7.89
CA ALA A 47 8.92 -1.94 -9.06
C ALA A 47 8.28 -1.38 -10.35
N HIS A 48 7.24 -0.55 -10.23
CA HIS A 48 6.54 0.10 -11.34
C HIS A 48 6.92 1.57 -11.55
N GLY A 49 8.00 2.03 -10.92
CA GLY A 49 8.63 3.32 -11.23
C GLY A 49 8.22 4.49 -10.34
N GLN A 50 7.53 4.23 -9.22
CA GLN A 50 7.44 5.24 -8.14
C GLN A 50 8.85 5.62 -7.68
N LYS A 51 9.05 6.92 -7.41
CA LYS A 51 10.31 7.49 -6.96
C LYS A 51 10.16 8.36 -5.73
#